data_AF-A0A7J2H625-F1
#
_entry.id   AF-A0A7J2H625-F1
#
_cell.length_a   1.000
_cell.length_b   1.000
_cell.length_c   1.000
_cell.angle_alpha   90.00
_cell.angle_beta   90.00
_cell.angle_gamma   90.00
#
_symmetry.space_group_name_H-M   'P 1'
#
loop_
_entity.id
_entity.type
_entity.pdbx_description
1 polymer ?
#
loop_
_entity_poly.entity_id
_entity_poly.type
_entity_poly.pdbx_seq_one_letter_code
_entity_poly.pdbx_strand_id
1 'polypeptide(L)'
;MPEGSVIATWWDYGYWISVNTMRNTTCDNSTVDSKQIRKIARAFLSPEEEALEIFKELNVSYVVVFEPFMSADVPYIGTRVYFSPAYGGVGGDVAKSYQMARWIGADPDKYVTAGYVENFPVLVPADTPEARNATLYHLLFVKTDKRRFFVFEPLPLTGRPIANYRGPSPKIPEPKYFELVYASEPNGWVLVFKVKYPQP
;
A
#
# COMPACT_ATOMS: atom_id res chain seq x y z
N MET A 1 -5.55 7.26 -18.01
CA MET A 1 -6.37 6.03 -18.04
C MET A 1 -7.41 6.15 -19.15
N PRO A 2 -7.64 5.11 -19.97
CA PRO A 2 -8.70 5.09 -20.99
C PRO A 2 -10.10 5.28 -20.40
N GLU A 3 -11.04 5.72 -21.24
CA GLU A 3 -12.47 5.77 -20.88
C GLU A 3 -13.03 4.36 -20.64
N GLY A 4 -13.95 4.22 -19.69
CA GLY A 4 -14.51 2.92 -19.27
C GLY A 4 -13.62 2.09 -18.32
N SER A 5 -12.45 2.59 -17.93
CA SER A 5 -11.60 1.91 -16.94
C SER A 5 -12.23 1.90 -15.55
N VAL A 6 -12.23 0.74 -14.88
CA VAL A 6 -12.66 0.60 -13.47
C VAL A 6 -11.45 0.70 -12.55
N ILE A 7 -11.56 1.52 -11.51
CA ILE A 7 -10.49 1.77 -10.53
C ILE A 7 -10.84 1.13 -9.19
N ALA A 8 -9.99 0.23 -8.70
CA ALA A 8 -10.03 -0.24 -7.32
C ALA A 8 -9.22 0.68 -6.42
N THR A 9 -9.80 1.08 -5.29
CA THR A 9 -9.15 1.86 -4.24
C THR A 9 -9.84 1.60 -2.91
N TRP A 10 -9.21 1.99 -1.79
CA TRP A 10 -9.91 1.96 -0.52
C TRP A 10 -11.07 2.98 -0.50
N TRP A 11 -12.17 2.64 0.17
CA TRP A 11 -13.45 3.34 0.03
C TRP A 11 -13.38 4.82 0.43
N ASP A 12 -12.51 5.20 1.37
CA ASP A 12 -12.26 6.59 1.79
C ASP A 12 -11.94 7.53 0.61
N TYR A 13 -11.38 7.02 -0.49
CA TYR A 13 -11.01 7.83 -1.66
C TYR A 13 -11.96 7.67 -2.84
N GLY A 14 -12.86 6.69 -2.82
CA GLY A 14 -13.69 6.30 -3.96
C GLY A 14 -14.55 7.46 -4.50
N TYR A 15 -15.17 8.22 -3.61
CA TYR A 15 -15.94 9.42 -3.98
C TYR A 15 -15.05 10.51 -4.60
N TRP A 16 -13.91 10.81 -3.98
CA TRP A 16 -13.01 11.84 -4.50
C TRP A 16 -12.43 11.49 -5.87
N ILE A 17 -12.08 10.23 -6.10
CA ILE A 17 -11.58 9.78 -7.41
C ILE A 17 -12.69 9.89 -8.46
N SER A 18 -13.88 9.39 -8.18
CA SER A 18 -15.00 9.45 -9.14
C SER A 18 -15.34 10.90 -9.52
N VAL A 19 -15.48 11.79 -8.53
CA VAL A 19 -15.81 13.21 -8.75
C VAL A 19 -14.73 13.95 -9.53
N ASN A 20 -13.44 13.71 -9.24
CA ASN A 20 -12.35 14.46 -9.89
C ASN A 20 -11.92 13.89 -11.24
N THR A 21 -12.16 12.60 -11.50
CA THR A 21 -11.64 11.92 -12.70
C THR A 21 -12.71 11.51 -13.69
N MET A 22 -14.01 11.59 -13.33
CA MET A 22 -15.12 11.03 -14.11
C MET A 22 -14.89 9.54 -14.48
N ARG A 23 -14.28 8.77 -13.56
CA ARG A 23 -14.03 7.33 -13.71
C ARG A 23 -14.84 6.54 -12.68
N ASN A 24 -15.30 5.36 -13.08
CA ASN A 24 -16.01 4.44 -12.19
C ASN A 24 -15.03 3.86 -11.15
N THR A 25 -15.38 3.97 -9.87
CA THR A 25 -14.65 3.37 -8.75
C THR A 25 -15.40 2.15 -8.23
N THR A 26 -14.66 1.15 -7.74
CA THR A 26 -15.29 -0.06 -7.17
C THR A 26 -15.97 0.18 -5.83
N CYS A 27 -15.74 1.31 -5.17
CA CYS A 27 -16.52 1.73 -4.00
C CYS A 27 -16.77 3.24 -4.17
N ASP A 28 -17.97 3.72 -3.87
CA ASP A 28 -18.21 5.12 -3.57
C ASP A 28 -18.20 5.32 -2.04
N ASN A 29 -18.11 6.56 -1.56
CA ASN A 29 -18.05 6.86 -0.12
C ASN A 29 -19.42 6.68 0.57
N SER A 30 -20.41 6.09 -0.12
CA SER A 30 -21.63 5.64 0.50
C SER A 30 -21.37 4.23 1.01
N THR A 31 -21.32 4.05 2.33
CA THR A 31 -21.15 2.73 2.99
C THR A 31 -22.36 1.79 2.79
N VAL A 32 -23.10 1.96 1.70
CA VAL A 32 -24.37 1.30 1.41
C VAL A 32 -24.16 -0.17 1.06
N ASP A 33 -23.03 -0.54 0.46
CA ASP A 33 -22.68 -1.95 0.20
C ASP A 33 -21.43 -2.41 0.98
N SER A 34 -21.67 -2.83 2.21
CA SER A 34 -20.65 -3.46 3.06
C SER A 34 -20.01 -4.71 2.45
N LYS A 35 -20.64 -5.41 1.49
CA LYS A 35 -20.04 -6.58 0.82
C LYS A 35 -18.90 -6.15 -0.10
N GLN A 36 -19.08 -5.05 -0.82
CA GLN A 36 -18.07 -4.54 -1.74
C GLN A 36 -16.84 -4.02 -0.99
N ILE A 37 -17.03 -3.33 0.14
CA ILE A 37 -15.94 -2.92 1.03
C ILE A 37 -15.14 -4.14 1.52
N ARG A 38 -15.82 -5.21 1.93
CA ARG A 38 -15.17 -6.46 2.36
C ARG A 38 -14.41 -7.14 1.22
N LYS A 39 -14.93 -7.14 -0.01
CA LYS A 39 -14.22 -7.67 -1.19
C LYS A 39 -12.94 -6.89 -1.46
N ILE A 40 -12.97 -5.56 -1.43
CA ILE A 40 -11.77 -4.74 -1.64
C ILE A 40 -10.77 -4.90 -0.49
N ALA A 41 -11.23 -4.92 0.77
CA ALA A 41 -10.37 -5.20 1.92
C ALA A 41 -9.70 -6.58 1.79
N ARG A 42 -10.45 -7.59 1.34
CA ARG A 42 -9.94 -8.94 1.08
C ARG A 42 -8.87 -8.93 0.00
N ALA A 43 -9.14 -8.32 -1.16
CA ALA A 43 -8.18 -8.21 -2.25
C ALA A 43 -6.89 -7.48 -1.83
N PHE A 44 -6.99 -6.44 -1.01
CA PHE A 44 -5.81 -5.72 -0.52
C PHE A 44 -4.98 -6.52 0.49
N LEU A 45 -5.61 -7.34 1.34
CA LEU A 45 -4.92 -8.07 2.40
C LEU A 45 -4.62 -9.54 2.05
N SER A 46 -5.00 -10.01 0.87
CA SER A 46 -4.69 -11.36 0.37
C SER A 46 -3.43 -11.38 -0.49
N PRO A 47 -2.85 -12.58 -0.76
CA PRO A 47 -1.90 -12.79 -1.85
C PRO A 47 -2.39 -12.25 -3.20
N GLU A 48 -1.45 -11.90 -4.09
CA GLU A 48 -1.79 -11.28 -5.38
C GLU A 48 -2.67 -12.16 -6.26
N GLU A 49 -2.51 -13.49 -6.21
CA GLU A 49 -3.34 -14.43 -6.96
C GLU A 49 -4.83 -14.31 -6.57
N GLU A 50 -5.12 -14.28 -5.27
CA GLU A 50 -6.50 -14.09 -4.77
C GLU A 50 -7.00 -12.67 -5.07
N ALA A 51 -6.14 -11.65 -4.94
CA ALA A 51 -6.49 -10.28 -5.28
C ALA A 51 -6.87 -10.14 -6.75
N LEU A 52 -6.15 -10.82 -7.65
CA LEU A 52 -6.44 -10.86 -9.08
C LEU A 52 -7.81 -11.48 -9.38
N GLU A 53 -8.17 -12.58 -8.71
CA GLU A 53 -9.49 -13.19 -8.88
C GLU A 53 -10.60 -12.21 -8.51
N ILE A 54 -10.50 -11.57 -7.35
CA ILE A 54 -11.47 -10.57 -6.89
C ILE A 54 -11.51 -9.36 -7.82
N PHE A 55 -10.36 -8.84 -8.23
CA PHE A 55 -10.30 -7.71 -9.15
C PHE A 55 -10.85 -8.06 -10.53
N LYS A 56 -10.69 -9.29 -11.00
CA LYS A 56 -11.28 -9.79 -12.25
C LYS A 56 -12.80 -9.85 -12.16
N GLU A 57 -13.35 -10.37 -11.06
CA GLU A 57 -14.81 -10.35 -10.81
C GLU A 57 -15.40 -8.94 -10.83
N LEU A 58 -14.62 -7.95 -10.36
CA LEU A 58 -15.01 -6.54 -10.30
C LEU A 58 -14.66 -5.75 -11.57
N ASN A 59 -14.15 -6.40 -12.63
CA ASN A 59 -13.70 -5.78 -13.88
C ASN A 59 -12.65 -4.65 -13.69
N VAL A 60 -11.81 -4.73 -12.66
CA VAL A 60 -10.83 -3.71 -12.32
C VAL A 60 -9.74 -3.63 -13.38
N SER A 61 -9.44 -2.42 -13.84
CA SER A 61 -8.36 -2.15 -14.80
C SER A 61 -7.14 -1.52 -14.12
N TYR A 62 -7.37 -0.71 -13.10
CA TYR A 62 -6.33 -0.02 -12.35
C TYR A 62 -6.57 -0.11 -10.84
N VAL A 63 -5.49 -0.16 -10.07
CA VAL A 63 -5.50 -0.06 -8.61
C VAL A 63 -4.84 1.25 -8.20
N VAL A 64 -5.47 1.99 -7.31
CA VAL A 64 -4.93 3.22 -6.73
C VAL A 64 -4.76 3.04 -5.24
N VAL A 65 -3.51 3.23 -4.79
CA VAL A 65 -3.14 3.22 -3.37
C VAL A 65 -2.53 4.56 -2.99
N PHE A 66 -2.69 4.95 -1.74
CA PHE A 66 -2.22 6.21 -1.20
C PHE A 66 -1.47 5.98 0.10
N GLU A 67 -0.24 6.51 0.18
CA GLU A 67 0.50 6.58 1.43
C GLU A 67 1.35 7.86 1.51
N PRO A 68 1.10 8.73 2.50
CA PRO A 68 1.85 9.96 2.68
C PRO A 68 3.21 9.68 3.33
N PHE A 69 4.05 8.89 2.66
CA PHE A 69 5.40 8.58 3.13
C PHE A 69 6.18 9.87 3.40
N MET A 70 6.78 9.94 4.58
CA MET A 70 7.83 10.89 4.90
C MET A 70 9.19 10.29 4.55
N SER A 71 10.21 11.14 4.46
CA SER A 71 11.57 10.70 4.20
C SER A 71 12.57 11.35 5.14
N ALA A 72 13.62 10.62 5.48
CA ALA A 72 14.81 11.15 6.14
C ALA A 72 16.03 10.92 5.25
N ASP A 73 16.93 11.90 5.19
CA ASP A 73 18.22 11.75 4.54
C ASP A 73 19.11 10.80 5.36
N VAL A 74 19.85 9.94 4.67
CA VAL A 74 20.83 9.02 5.26
C VAL A 74 22.20 9.33 4.67
N PRO A 75 22.93 10.31 5.24
CA PRO A 75 24.11 10.90 4.59
C PRO A 75 25.21 9.88 4.27
N TYR A 76 25.39 8.87 5.13
CA TYR A 76 26.48 7.89 4.99
C TYR A 76 26.28 6.89 3.83
N ILE A 77 25.09 6.85 3.21
CA ILE A 77 24.83 6.10 1.96
C ILE A 77 24.31 7.00 0.83
N GLY A 78 24.28 8.32 1.03
CA GLY A 78 23.90 9.30 0.01
C GLY A 78 22.47 9.12 -0.54
N THR A 79 21.53 8.62 0.26
CA THR A 79 20.15 8.37 -0.17
C THR A 79 19.14 8.71 0.92
N ARG A 80 17.85 8.60 0.60
CA ARG A 80 16.73 8.75 1.52
C ARG A 80 16.13 7.41 1.90
N VAL A 81 15.65 7.34 3.14
CA VAL A 81 14.76 6.27 3.61
C VAL A 81 13.37 6.82 3.82
N TYR A 82 12.37 6.01 3.52
CA TYR A 82 10.96 6.39 3.55
C TYR A 82 10.21 5.62 4.63
N PHE A 83 9.26 6.28 5.28
CA PHE A 83 8.48 5.70 6.38
C PHE A 83 7.07 6.30 6.44
N SER A 84 6.12 5.48 6.89
CA SER A 84 4.75 5.93 7.19
C SER A 84 4.73 6.48 8.62
N PRO A 85 4.36 7.74 8.86
CA PRO A 85 4.29 8.28 10.22
C PRO A 85 3.12 7.65 10.99
N ALA A 86 3.33 7.29 12.26
CA ALA A 86 2.25 6.85 13.15
C ALA A 86 1.69 8.04 13.95
N TYR A 87 1.13 9.03 13.25
CA TYR A 87 0.60 10.26 13.86
C TYR A 87 -0.88 10.47 13.52
N GLY A 88 -1.66 10.94 14.50
CA GLY A 88 -3.09 11.21 14.32
C GLY A 88 -3.34 12.23 13.20
N GLY A 89 -4.13 11.83 12.19
CA GLY A 89 -4.48 12.69 11.05
C GLY A 89 -3.52 12.64 9.85
N VAL A 90 -2.38 11.94 9.96
CA VAL A 90 -1.45 11.71 8.84
C VAL A 90 -1.33 10.20 8.64
N GLY A 91 -2.19 9.63 7.78
CA GLY A 91 -2.20 8.20 7.53
C GLY A 91 -2.84 7.85 6.20
N GLY A 92 -2.13 7.04 5.40
CA GLY A 92 -2.63 6.47 4.17
C GLY A 92 -3.17 5.07 4.38
N ASP A 93 -2.91 4.20 3.41
CA ASP A 93 -3.39 2.84 3.38
C ASP A 93 -2.64 1.90 4.34
N VAL A 94 -1.41 2.25 4.79
CA VAL A 94 -0.73 1.49 5.86
C VAL A 94 -1.52 1.57 7.17
N ALA A 95 -1.97 2.77 7.56
CA ALA A 95 -2.80 2.92 8.76
C ALA A 95 -4.18 2.28 8.57
N LYS A 96 -4.77 2.46 7.38
CA LYS A 96 -6.11 1.93 7.09
C LYS A 96 -6.12 0.41 6.92
N SER A 97 -5.00 -0.25 6.62
CA SER A 97 -4.91 -1.71 6.54
C SER A 97 -5.38 -2.37 7.84
N TYR A 98 -5.18 -1.71 8.98
CA TYR A 98 -5.70 -2.16 10.27
C TYR A 98 -7.24 -2.27 10.25
N GLN A 99 -7.92 -1.26 9.71
CA GLN A 99 -9.38 -1.29 9.55
C GLN A 99 -9.83 -2.24 8.43
N MET A 100 -9.05 -2.37 7.34
CA MET A 100 -9.32 -3.37 6.30
C MET A 100 -9.35 -4.79 6.89
N ALA A 101 -8.38 -5.12 7.76
CA ALA A 101 -8.31 -6.42 8.42
C ALA A 101 -9.56 -6.69 9.28
N ARG A 102 -9.99 -5.70 10.06
CA ARG A 102 -11.24 -5.79 10.84
C ARG A 102 -12.48 -6.02 9.97
N TRP A 103 -12.57 -5.38 8.80
CA TRP A 103 -13.69 -5.59 7.87
C TRP A 103 -13.78 -7.03 7.37
N ILE A 104 -12.67 -7.75 7.24
CA ILE A 104 -12.66 -9.16 6.80
C ILE A 104 -12.57 -10.15 7.96
N GLY A 105 -12.66 -9.69 9.21
CA GLY A 105 -12.55 -10.54 10.41
C GLY A 105 -11.15 -11.11 10.64
N ALA A 106 -10.12 -10.52 10.03
CA ALA A 106 -8.74 -10.89 10.24
C ALA A 106 -8.14 -10.13 11.44
N ASP A 107 -7.11 -10.70 12.05
CA ASP A 107 -6.32 -10.05 13.09
C ASP A 107 -5.43 -8.95 12.47
N PRO A 108 -5.64 -7.66 12.80
CA PRO A 108 -4.86 -6.56 12.23
C PRO A 108 -3.37 -6.59 12.56
N ASP A 109 -2.99 -7.14 13.72
CA ASP A 109 -1.60 -7.17 14.19
C ASP A 109 -0.74 -8.12 13.35
N LYS A 110 -1.39 -8.98 12.56
CA LYS A 110 -0.73 -9.79 11.53
C LYS A 110 -0.32 -8.98 10.29
N TYR A 111 -0.77 -7.74 10.13
CA TYR A 111 -0.47 -6.95 8.94
C TYR A 111 0.40 -5.75 9.26
N VAL A 112 -0.04 -4.90 10.21
CA VAL A 112 0.64 -3.64 10.52
C VAL A 112 1.04 -3.61 11.98
N THR A 113 2.20 -3.03 12.28
CA THR A 113 2.66 -2.77 13.64
C THR A 113 3.43 -1.46 13.72
N ALA A 114 3.80 -1.07 14.93
CA ALA A 114 4.61 0.11 15.19
C ALA A 114 6.11 -0.24 15.17
N GLY A 115 6.88 0.57 14.46
CA GLY A 115 8.32 0.73 14.64
C GLY A 115 8.65 2.12 15.16
N TYR A 116 9.93 2.40 15.35
CA TYR A 116 10.43 3.69 15.80
C TYR A 116 11.67 4.08 15.01
N VAL A 117 11.73 5.33 14.56
CA VAL A 117 12.97 5.98 14.12
C VAL A 117 13.36 6.96 15.21
N GLU A 118 14.47 6.69 15.91
CA GLU A 118 14.81 7.35 17.17
C GLU A 118 13.67 7.19 18.18
N ASN A 119 12.90 8.25 18.44
CA ASN A 119 11.70 8.23 19.30
C ASN A 119 10.42 8.55 18.52
N PHE A 120 10.52 8.69 17.20
CA PHE A 120 9.38 8.97 16.33
C PHE A 120 8.69 7.66 15.92
N PRO A 121 7.41 7.46 16.29
CA PRO A 121 6.69 6.24 15.95
C PRO A 121 6.35 6.21 14.46
N VAL A 122 6.55 5.06 13.83
CA VAL A 122 6.28 4.82 12.41
C VAL A 122 5.43 3.57 12.26
N LEU A 123 4.58 3.52 11.24
CA LEU A 123 3.86 2.31 10.85
C LEU A 123 4.70 1.52 9.85
N VAL A 124 4.81 0.22 10.10
CA VAL A 124 5.56 -0.71 9.27
C VAL A 124 4.79 -2.02 9.15
N PRO A 125 5.04 -2.82 8.10
CA PRO A 125 4.47 -4.17 8.03
C PRO A 125 4.95 -5.01 9.21
N ALA A 126 4.06 -5.85 9.75
CA ALA A 126 4.41 -6.86 10.73
C ALA A 126 5.32 -7.92 10.11
N ASP A 127 6.12 -8.62 10.93
CA ASP A 127 7.02 -9.67 10.42
C ASP A 127 6.32 -11.04 10.33
N THR A 128 5.25 -11.10 9.55
CA THR A 128 4.36 -12.26 9.43
C THR A 128 4.22 -12.71 7.96
N PRO A 129 3.82 -13.96 7.69
CA PRO A 129 3.44 -14.37 6.35
C PRO A 129 2.30 -13.53 5.75
N GLU A 130 1.32 -13.12 6.56
CA GLU A 130 0.17 -12.34 6.12
C GLU A 130 0.59 -10.95 5.59
N ALA A 131 1.41 -10.23 6.34
CA ALA A 131 1.96 -8.95 5.88
C ALA A 131 2.84 -9.11 4.63
N ARG A 132 3.74 -10.11 4.63
CA ARG A 132 4.66 -10.33 3.50
C ARG A 132 3.97 -10.77 2.21
N ASN A 133 2.72 -11.26 2.28
CA ASN A 133 1.93 -11.65 1.12
C ASN A 133 0.78 -10.68 0.82
N ALA A 134 0.56 -9.65 1.63
CA ALA A 134 -0.53 -8.72 1.41
C ALA A 134 -0.28 -7.89 0.13
N THR A 135 -1.18 -8.01 -0.85
CA THR A 135 -1.12 -7.28 -2.11
C THR A 135 -0.92 -5.78 -1.88
N LEU A 136 -1.63 -5.19 -0.92
CA LEU A 136 -1.50 -3.79 -0.56
C LEU A 136 -0.06 -3.39 -0.23
N TYR A 137 0.68 -4.22 0.51
CA TYR A 137 2.06 -3.91 0.87
C TYR A 137 3.01 -4.06 -0.30
N HIS A 138 2.80 -5.02 -1.19
CA HIS A 138 3.56 -5.09 -2.44
C HIS A 138 3.37 -3.79 -3.26
N LEU A 139 2.15 -3.26 -3.31
CA LEU A 139 1.83 -2.01 -4.01
C LEU A 139 2.41 -0.77 -3.30
N LEU A 140 2.21 -0.63 -2.00
CA LEU A 140 2.65 0.56 -1.25
C LEU A 140 4.18 0.66 -1.18
N PHE A 141 4.85 -0.48 -1.01
CA PHE A 141 6.30 -0.55 -0.84
C PHE A 141 7.05 -0.85 -2.16
N VAL A 142 6.40 -0.66 -3.32
CA VAL A 142 7.06 -0.71 -4.62
C VAL A 142 8.21 0.31 -4.69
N LYS A 143 9.31 -0.07 -5.36
CA LYS A 143 10.42 0.85 -5.63
C LYS A 143 10.09 1.81 -6.76
N THR A 144 10.56 3.04 -6.63
CA THR A 144 10.55 4.04 -7.71
C THR A 144 11.95 4.64 -7.87
N ASP A 145 12.14 5.45 -8.91
CA ASP A 145 13.43 6.14 -9.13
C ASP A 145 13.83 7.01 -7.93
N LYS A 146 12.85 7.59 -7.24
CA LYS A 146 13.01 8.44 -6.05
C LYS A 146 12.99 7.66 -4.73
N ARG A 147 12.15 6.62 -4.64
CA ARG A 147 11.89 5.87 -3.41
C ARG A 147 12.47 4.47 -3.51
N ARG A 148 13.71 4.31 -3.05
CA ARG A 148 14.46 3.05 -3.14
C ARG A 148 14.52 2.26 -1.84
N PHE A 149 14.50 2.94 -0.70
CA PHE A 149 14.66 2.30 0.61
C PHE A 149 13.56 2.73 1.57
N PHE A 150 12.97 1.76 2.26
CA PHE A 150 12.08 1.99 3.38
C PHE A 150 12.83 1.76 4.69
N VAL A 151 12.36 2.41 5.75
CA VAL A 151 13.02 2.41 7.06
C VAL A 151 13.30 1.01 7.63
N PHE A 152 12.42 0.05 7.35
CA PHE A 152 12.52 -1.32 7.86
C PHE A 152 13.42 -2.21 7.00
N GLU A 153 13.93 -1.73 5.86
CA GLU A 153 14.70 -2.58 4.97
C GLU A 153 16.18 -2.60 5.31
N PRO A 154 16.85 -3.75 5.12
CA PRO A 154 18.29 -3.81 5.21
C PRO A 154 18.93 -2.94 4.12
N LEU A 155 19.85 -2.07 4.53
CA LEU A 155 20.59 -1.22 3.60
C LEU A 155 21.70 -2.01 2.89
N PRO A 156 22.07 -1.61 1.65
CA PRO A 156 23.26 -2.14 1.00
C PRO A 156 24.49 -1.97 1.88
N LEU A 157 25.44 -2.92 1.81
CA LEU A 157 26.68 -2.99 2.59
C LEU A 157 26.52 -3.41 4.07
N THR A 158 25.50 -2.93 4.79
CA THR A 158 25.33 -3.29 6.21
C THR A 158 24.48 -4.53 6.42
N GLY A 159 23.57 -4.83 5.48
CA GLY A 159 22.58 -5.90 5.65
C GLY A 159 21.62 -5.66 6.81
N ARG A 160 21.54 -4.42 7.33
CA ARG A 160 20.72 -4.02 8.48
C ARG A 160 19.98 -2.72 8.16
N PRO A 161 18.80 -2.48 8.76
CA PRO A 161 18.14 -1.18 8.70
C PRO A 161 19.02 -0.04 9.23
N ILE A 162 18.56 1.21 9.05
CA ILE A 162 19.25 2.39 9.61
C ILE A 162 19.46 2.22 11.13
N ALA A 163 20.60 2.70 11.65
CA ALA A 163 21.03 2.39 13.01
C ALA A 163 20.06 2.88 14.11
N ASN A 164 19.29 3.93 13.84
CA ASN A 164 18.30 4.51 14.73
C ASN A 164 16.89 3.92 14.57
N TYR A 165 16.69 2.93 13.70
CA TYR A 165 15.43 2.23 13.57
C TYR A 165 15.30 1.08 14.57
N ARG A 166 14.13 0.97 15.21
CA ARG A 166 13.72 -0.15 16.05
C ARG A 166 12.35 -0.65 15.61
N GLY A 167 12.27 -1.87 15.13
CA GLY A 167 11.03 -2.48 14.67
C GLY A 167 11.31 -3.73 13.84
N PRO A 168 10.25 -4.38 13.32
CA PRO A 168 10.40 -5.51 12.43
C PRO A 168 11.08 -5.09 11.12
N SER A 169 11.70 -6.05 10.42
CA SER A 169 12.40 -5.84 9.14
C SER A 169 11.91 -6.86 8.09
N PRO A 170 10.60 -6.88 7.78
CA PRO A 170 10.06 -7.88 6.86
C PRO A 170 10.57 -7.61 5.44
N LYS A 171 10.78 -8.70 4.69
CA LYS A 171 11.05 -8.61 3.25
C LYS A 171 9.73 -8.57 2.50
N ILE A 172 9.39 -7.42 1.94
CA ILE A 172 8.22 -7.23 1.08
C ILE A 172 8.66 -7.39 -0.38
N PRO A 173 8.05 -8.30 -1.16
CA PRO A 173 8.38 -8.45 -2.57
C PRO A 173 7.78 -7.31 -3.42
N GLU A 174 8.40 -7.06 -4.58
CA GLU A 174 7.83 -6.19 -5.61
C GLU A 174 6.59 -6.85 -6.23
N PRO A 175 5.59 -6.06 -6.67
CA PRO A 175 4.35 -6.59 -7.19
C PRO A 175 4.56 -7.33 -8.52
N LYS A 176 3.94 -8.51 -8.65
CA LYS A 176 4.10 -9.38 -9.84
C LYS A 176 3.07 -9.07 -10.93
N TYR A 177 1.82 -8.86 -10.55
CA TYR A 177 0.71 -8.67 -11.50
C TYR A 177 0.18 -7.24 -11.55
N PHE A 178 0.90 -6.30 -10.95
CA PHE A 178 0.53 -4.89 -10.92
C PHE A 178 1.70 -4.04 -11.41
N GLU A 179 1.50 -3.36 -12.52
CA GLU A 179 2.51 -2.49 -13.13
C GLU A 179 2.30 -1.06 -12.68
N LEU A 180 3.29 -0.47 -12.00
CA LEU A 180 3.27 0.95 -11.67
C LEU A 180 3.28 1.78 -12.95
N VAL A 181 2.21 2.53 -13.21
CA VAL A 181 2.07 3.39 -14.39
C VAL A 181 2.11 4.88 -14.05
N TYR A 182 1.94 5.23 -12.77
CA TYR A 182 2.04 6.61 -12.31
C TYR A 182 2.34 6.67 -10.81
N ALA A 183 3.19 7.62 -10.42
CA ALA A 183 3.41 8.05 -9.05
C ALA A 183 3.25 9.57 -9.01
N SER A 184 2.48 10.11 -8.05
CA SER A 184 2.19 11.54 -8.00
C SER A 184 3.42 12.39 -7.68
N GLU A 185 3.50 13.59 -8.24
CA GLU A 185 4.54 14.57 -7.92
C GLU A 185 4.03 15.58 -6.88
N PRO A 186 4.91 16.12 -6.00
CA PRO A 186 6.35 15.86 -5.91
C PRO A 186 6.75 14.61 -5.09
N ASN A 187 5.81 14.06 -4.31
CA ASN A 187 6.15 13.16 -3.19
C ASN A 187 5.95 11.66 -3.44
N GLY A 188 5.29 11.26 -4.52
CA GLY A 188 4.97 9.85 -4.81
C GLY A 188 3.95 9.24 -3.87
N TRP A 189 3.02 10.04 -3.33
CA TRP A 189 2.04 9.57 -2.33
C TRP A 189 0.88 8.80 -2.94
N VAL A 190 0.47 9.14 -4.16
CA VAL A 190 -0.55 8.39 -4.91
C VAL A 190 0.15 7.53 -5.93
N LEU A 191 -0.09 6.24 -5.89
CA LEU A 191 0.45 5.28 -6.84
C LEU A 191 -0.70 4.66 -7.61
N VAL A 192 -0.53 4.56 -8.93
CA VAL A 192 -1.49 3.96 -9.84
C VAL A 192 -0.84 2.77 -10.50
N PHE A 193 -1.50 1.62 -10.38
CA PHE A 193 -1.06 0.39 -10.99
C PHE A 193 -2.05 -0.05 -12.07
N LYS A 194 -1.54 -0.51 -13.20
CA LYS A 194 -2.31 -1.26 -14.19
C LYS A 194 -2.29 -2.74 -13.80
N VAL A 195 -3.47 -3.37 -13.76
CA VAL A 195 -3.58 -4.80 -13.47
C VAL A 195 -3.17 -5.63 -14.70
N LYS A 196 -2.28 -6.60 -14.50
CA LYS A 196 -1.81 -7.54 -15.52
C LYS A 196 -2.44 -8.92 -15.29
N TYR A 197 -3.61 -9.14 -15.87
CA TYR A 197 -4.23 -10.46 -15.85
C TYR A 197 -3.42 -11.45 -16.69
N PRO A 198 -3.02 -12.61 -16.13
CA PRO A 198 -2.44 -13.69 -16.93
C PRO A 198 -3.40 -14.09 -18.05
N GLN A 199 -2.85 -14.29 -19.25
CA GLN A 199 -3.61 -14.88 -20.35
C GLN A 199 -3.98 -16.32 -19.95
N PRO A 200 -5.22 -16.77 -20.23
CA PRO A 200 -5.65 -18.14 -19.98
C PRO A 200 -4.88 -19.17 -20.83
#